data_AF-A0A3D5DJT3-F1
#
_entry.id   AF-A0A3D5DJT3-F1
#
_cell.length_a   1.000
_cell.length_b   1.000
_cell.length_c   1.000
_cell.angle_alpha   90.00
_cell.angle_beta   90.00
_cell.angle_gamma   90.00
#
_symmetry.space_group_name_H-M   'P 1'
#
loop_
_entity.id
_entity.type
_entity.pdbx_description
1 polymer ?
#
loop_
_entity_poly.entity_id
_entity_poly.type
_entity_poly.pdbx_seq_one_letter_code
_entity_poly.pdbx_strand_id
1 'polypeptide(L)'
;MAIQRHMPRRREGHTTAVTIGGERFYLTANGHGDGSLGEVFIQWGKQGTTGAGLMDIYAVALSVGLQHRVPLTELLAPALDLYCVPNGHTDDPQIPRARSIIDYVARRLAIDWLPHRERASLGVFTVDERVDAARGWMDIEDARLSRAAHGDAGLDAYRWEMATGIGSRNGLTCSAGLPAEWADRPPEVSRVGRLSLTTSVPTSVCR
;
A
#
# COMPACT_ATOMS: atom_id res chain seq x y z
N MET A 1 -39.38 -7.93 -0.05
CA MET A 1 -39.29 -6.66 0.69
C MET A 1 -37.88 -6.54 1.23
N ALA A 2 -37.20 -5.42 0.97
CA ALA A 2 -35.91 -5.17 1.60
C ALA A 2 -36.14 -4.89 3.10
N ILE A 3 -35.47 -5.63 3.97
CA ILE A 3 -35.59 -5.43 5.43
C ILE A 3 -34.70 -4.24 5.79
N GLN A 4 -35.32 -3.12 6.16
CA GLN A 4 -34.61 -1.90 6.59
C GLN A 4 -34.37 -1.96 8.11
N ARG A 5 -33.13 -1.73 8.54
CA ARG A 5 -32.83 -1.55 9.96
C ARG A 5 -33.06 -0.10 10.34
N HIS A 6 -34.13 0.17 11.09
CA HIS A 6 -34.31 1.47 11.71
C HIS A 6 -33.27 1.70 12.80
N MET A 7 -32.88 2.96 12.96
CA MET A 7 -31.85 3.34 13.89
C MET A 7 -32.47 4.04 15.11
N PRO A 8 -31.90 3.85 16.32
CA PRO A 8 -32.46 4.40 17.55
C PRO A 8 -32.52 5.93 17.57
N ARG A 9 -33.38 6.44 18.48
CA ARG A 9 -33.60 7.87 18.70
C ARG A 9 -32.36 8.59 19.24
N ARG A 10 -31.54 7.91 20.04
CA ARG A 10 -30.23 8.38 20.52
C ARG A 10 -29.15 7.53 19.87
N ARG A 11 -28.10 8.18 19.37
CA ARG A 11 -27.04 7.56 18.57
C ARG A 11 -25.71 7.91 19.17
N GLU A 12 -24.76 7.00 19.03
CA GLU A 12 -23.36 7.22 19.40
C GLU A 12 -22.56 7.35 18.11
N GLY A 13 -21.71 8.35 18.06
CA GLY A 13 -20.98 8.69 16.85
C GLY A 13 -20.00 9.81 17.12
N HIS A 14 -19.18 10.09 16.11
CA HIS A 14 -18.19 11.15 16.15
C HIS A 14 -18.34 12.07 14.94
N THR A 15 -18.00 13.34 15.15
CA THR A 15 -17.94 14.33 14.09
C THR A 15 -16.49 14.73 13.87
N THR A 16 -15.99 14.49 12.67
CA THR A 16 -14.67 14.90 12.22
C THR A 16 -14.80 16.18 11.40
N ALA A 17 -14.15 17.25 11.85
CA ALA A 17 -13.97 18.45 11.04
C ALA A 17 -12.69 18.29 10.22
N VAL A 18 -12.77 18.60 8.93
CA VAL A 18 -11.62 18.56 8.01
C VAL A 18 -11.62 19.81 7.15
N THR A 19 -10.44 20.26 6.77
CA THR A 19 -10.23 21.33 5.80
C THR A 19 -9.57 20.73 4.56
N ILE A 20 -10.20 20.80 3.38
CA ILE A 20 -9.68 20.26 2.12
C ILE A 20 -9.60 21.40 1.10
N GLY A 21 -8.40 21.66 0.57
CA GLY A 21 -8.24 22.69 -0.47
C GLY A 21 -8.67 24.10 -0.02
N GLY A 22 -8.61 24.38 1.29
CA GLY A 22 -9.01 25.67 1.88
C GLY A 22 -10.49 25.77 2.26
N GLU A 23 -11.31 24.75 1.98
CA GLU A 23 -12.71 24.70 2.41
C GLU A 23 -12.90 23.74 3.59
N ARG A 24 -13.83 24.06 4.48
CA ARG A 24 -14.10 23.27 5.70
C ARG A 24 -15.34 22.39 5.54
N PHE A 25 -15.23 21.17 6.04
CA PHE A 25 -16.26 20.14 5.99
C PHE A 25 -16.43 19.51 7.36
N TYR A 26 -17.62 18.99 7.61
CA TYR A 26 -17.92 18.20 8.80
C TYR A 26 -18.50 16.86 8.37
N LEU A 27 -17.86 15.78 8.80
CA LEU A 27 -18.30 14.42 8.61
C LEU A 27 -18.79 13.90 9.95
N THR A 28 -20.06 13.53 10.05
CA THR A 28 -20.62 12.86 11.23
C THR A 28 -20.91 11.42 10.88
N ALA A 29 -20.27 10.49 11.60
CA ALA A 29 -20.46 9.06 11.46
C ALA A 29 -21.12 8.52 12.72
N ASN A 30 -22.33 7.98 12.58
CA ASN A 30 -23.07 7.42 13.71
C ASN A 30 -23.12 5.90 13.60
N GLY A 31 -22.72 5.24 14.68
CA GLY A 31 -22.72 3.80 14.81
C GLY A 31 -24.09 3.27 15.24
N HIS A 32 -24.30 1.99 14.96
CA HIS A 32 -25.31 1.19 15.61
C HIS A 32 -24.74 0.62 16.93
N GLY A 33 -25.60 0.19 17.85
CA GLY A 33 -25.19 -0.38 19.14
C GLY A 33 -24.35 -1.67 19.07
N ASP A 34 -24.12 -2.23 17.88
CA ASP A 34 -23.22 -3.36 17.63
C ASP A 34 -21.81 -2.93 17.18
N GLY A 35 -21.54 -1.61 17.14
CA GLY A 35 -20.26 -1.07 16.70
C GLY A 35 -20.11 -0.98 15.17
N SER A 36 -21.15 -1.32 14.39
CA SER A 36 -21.15 -1.11 12.94
C SER A 36 -21.58 0.32 12.57
N LEU A 37 -21.12 0.83 11.43
CA LEU A 37 -21.55 2.14 10.93
C LEU A 37 -23.03 2.08 10.49
N GLY A 38 -23.85 3.00 11.01
CA GLY A 38 -25.29 3.04 10.74
C GLY A 38 -25.70 4.12 9.74
N GLU A 39 -25.19 5.33 9.90
CA GLU A 39 -25.48 6.46 9.00
C GLU A 39 -24.31 7.43 8.95
N VAL A 40 -24.32 8.27 7.93
CA VAL A 40 -23.31 9.28 7.67
C VAL A 40 -24.01 10.58 7.30
N PHE A 41 -23.53 11.68 7.85
CA PHE A 41 -23.90 13.03 7.44
C PHE A 41 -22.66 13.81 7.03
N ILE A 42 -22.81 14.60 5.98
CA ILE A 42 -21.74 15.46 5.47
C ILE A 42 -22.31 16.87 5.40
N GLN A 43 -21.65 17.82 6.06
CA GLN A 43 -22.01 19.23 5.96
C GLN A 43 -20.90 19.96 5.22
N TRP A 44 -21.27 20.59 4.10
CA TRP A 44 -20.35 21.37 3.27
C TRP A 44 -20.92 22.74 2.94
N GLY A 45 -20.12 23.77 3.18
CA GLY A 45 -20.32 25.10 2.62
C GLY A 45 -21.62 25.77 3.08
N LYS A 46 -22.09 26.74 2.28
CA LYS A 46 -23.38 27.40 2.51
C LYS A 46 -24.50 26.52 1.97
N GLN A 47 -25.57 26.43 2.76
CA GLN A 47 -26.82 25.76 2.36
C GLN A 47 -27.34 26.34 1.03
N GLY A 48 -27.82 25.46 0.15
CA GLY A 48 -28.35 25.85 -1.17
C GLY A 48 -27.31 25.98 -2.29
N THR A 49 -26.05 25.62 -2.06
CA THR A 49 -25.07 25.46 -3.15
C THR A 49 -25.20 24.08 -3.80
N THR A 50 -24.89 23.97 -5.10
CA THR A 50 -24.91 22.69 -5.83
C THR A 50 -24.02 21.65 -5.16
N GLY A 51 -22.86 22.09 -4.66
CA GLY A 51 -21.93 21.24 -3.92
C GLY A 51 -22.55 20.67 -2.64
N ALA A 52 -23.11 21.53 -1.79
CA ALA A 52 -23.78 21.11 -0.55
C ALA A 52 -24.90 20.09 -0.83
N GLY A 53 -25.77 20.36 -1.81
CA GLY A 53 -26.87 19.46 -2.16
C GLY A 53 -26.40 18.09 -2.68
N LEU A 54 -25.32 18.04 -3.48
CA LEU A 54 -24.77 16.77 -3.95
C LEU A 54 -24.20 15.94 -2.79
N MET A 55 -23.53 16.58 -1.82
CA MET A 55 -22.99 15.89 -0.66
C MET A 55 -24.08 15.42 0.31
N ASP A 56 -25.14 16.21 0.48
CA ASP A 56 -26.30 15.81 1.26
C ASP A 56 -26.94 14.54 0.66
N ILE A 57 -27.12 14.49 -0.67
CA ILE A 57 -27.67 13.32 -1.35
C ILE A 57 -26.71 12.11 -1.24
N TYR A 58 -25.40 12.33 -1.36
CA TYR A 58 -24.41 11.26 -1.20
C TYR A 58 -24.44 10.67 0.23
N ALA A 59 -24.52 11.53 1.25
CA ALA A 59 -24.64 11.11 2.64
C ALA A 59 -25.92 10.30 2.90
N VAL A 60 -27.05 10.73 2.30
CA VAL A 60 -28.31 9.98 2.35
C VAL A 60 -28.16 8.63 1.65
N ALA A 61 -27.54 8.57 0.47
CA ALA A 61 -27.33 7.32 -0.26
C ALA A 61 -26.50 6.31 0.53
N LEU A 62 -25.39 6.75 1.15
CA LEU A 62 -24.59 5.91 2.04
C LEU A 62 -25.41 5.39 3.21
N SER A 63 -26.16 6.28 3.88
CA SER A 63 -26.99 5.92 5.03
C SER A 63 -28.07 4.91 4.68
N VAL A 64 -28.72 5.06 3.52
CA VAL A 64 -29.71 4.11 3.01
C VAL A 64 -29.07 2.76 2.71
N GLY A 65 -27.90 2.74 2.06
CA GLY A 65 -27.14 1.52 1.79
C GLY A 65 -26.82 0.75 3.07
N LEU A 66 -26.35 1.44 4.11
CA LEU A 66 -26.03 0.85 5.42
C LEU A 66 -27.27 0.27 6.11
N GLN A 67 -28.41 0.96 6.03
CA GLN A 67 -29.67 0.47 6.60
C GLN A 67 -30.19 -0.79 5.90
N HIS A 68 -29.83 -1.00 4.63
CA HIS A 68 -30.12 -2.20 3.85
C HIS A 68 -29.05 -3.30 3.97
N ARG A 69 -28.11 -3.18 4.92
CA ARG A 69 -27.04 -4.15 5.18
C ARG A 69 -26.07 -4.32 4.01
N VAL A 70 -25.91 -3.31 3.15
CA VAL A 70 -24.85 -3.31 2.15
C VAL A 70 -23.50 -3.22 2.88
N PRO A 71 -22.52 -4.09 2.57
CA PRO A 71 -21.19 -4.01 3.15
C PRO A 71 -20.57 -2.64 2.91
N LEU A 72 -19.94 -2.07 3.96
CA LEU A 72 -19.31 -0.75 3.86
C LEU A 72 -18.24 -0.72 2.76
N THR A 73 -17.48 -1.81 2.59
CA THR A 73 -16.47 -1.95 1.53
C THR A 73 -17.04 -1.71 0.13
N GLU A 74 -18.23 -2.24 -0.16
CA GLU A 74 -18.90 -2.08 -1.46
C GLU A 74 -19.43 -0.65 -1.67
N LEU A 75 -19.90 0.00 -0.61
CA LEU A 75 -20.34 1.40 -0.66
C LEU A 75 -19.17 2.36 -0.88
N LEU A 76 -17.99 2.06 -0.33
CA LEU A 76 -16.82 2.93 -0.41
C LEU A 76 -16.01 2.76 -1.68
N ALA A 77 -15.94 1.55 -2.25
CA ALA A 77 -15.09 1.27 -3.41
C ALA A 77 -15.29 2.24 -4.60
N PRO A 78 -16.51 2.64 -4.98
CA PRO A 78 -16.71 3.59 -6.09
C PRO A 78 -16.30 5.03 -5.78
N ALA A 79 -16.20 5.37 -4.49
CA ALA A 79 -15.86 6.72 -4.03
C ALA A 79 -14.34 6.95 -3.92
N LEU A 80 -13.57 5.86 -3.76
CA LEU A 80 -12.12 5.92 -3.67
C LEU A 80 -11.50 6.39 -4.98
N ASP A 81 -10.53 7.30 -4.86
CA ASP A 81 -9.85 7.94 -5.98
C ASP A 81 -10.79 8.69 -6.94
N LEU A 82 -12.04 8.98 -6.56
CA LEU A 82 -12.88 9.87 -7.34
C LEU A 82 -12.28 11.29 -7.35
N TYR A 83 -12.24 11.91 -8.52
CA TYR A 83 -11.79 13.29 -8.68
C TYR A 83 -12.97 14.26 -8.67
N CYS A 84 -12.91 15.27 -7.82
CA CYS A 84 -13.87 16.37 -7.75
C CYS A 84 -13.18 17.57 -7.08
N VAL A 85 -13.68 18.78 -7.31
CA VAL A 85 -13.26 19.99 -6.60
C VAL A 85 -14.28 20.21 -5.48
N PRO A 86 -13.89 20.47 -4.22
CA PRO A 86 -12.54 20.77 -3.72
C PRO A 86 -11.62 19.56 -3.52
N ASN A 87 -10.32 19.75 -3.76
CA ASN A 87 -9.27 18.74 -3.58
C ASN A 87 -7.97 19.38 -3.06
N GLY A 88 -7.03 18.54 -2.63
CA GLY A 88 -5.70 18.97 -2.23
C GLY A 88 -5.29 18.47 -0.86
N HIS A 89 -4.48 19.28 -0.17
CA HIS A 89 -4.03 18.98 1.17
C HIS A 89 -5.16 19.10 2.18
N THR A 90 -5.04 18.30 3.21
CA THR A 90 -5.97 18.15 4.31
C THR A 90 -5.26 18.39 5.65
N ASP A 91 -6.03 18.73 6.67
CA ASP A 91 -5.57 18.87 8.06
C ASP A 91 -5.56 17.55 8.84
N ASP A 92 -6.15 16.49 8.29
CA ASP A 92 -6.15 15.16 8.89
C ASP A 92 -4.76 14.50 8.81
N PRO A 93 -4.11 14.17 9.94
CA PRO A 93 -2.77 13.57 9.94
C PRO A 93 -2.74 12.19 9.28
N GLN A 94 -3.85 11.46 9.28
CA GLN A 94 -3.93 10.10 8.74
C GLN A 94 -4.18 10.08 7.23
N ILE A 95 -4.74 11.15 6.67
CA ILE A 95 -5.00 11.30 5.25
C ILE A 95 -4.52 12.70 4.87
N PRO A 96 -3.23 12.92 4.50
CA PRO A 96 -2.69 14.28 4.26
C PRO A 96 -3.07 14.91 2.91
N ARG A 97 -3.61 14.12 1.98
CA ARG A 97 -4.03 14.58 0.66
C ARG A 97 -5.23 13.78 0.20
N ALA A 98 -6.23 14.47 -0.35
CA ALA A 98 -7.42 13.86 -0.93
C ALA A 98 -7.65 14.35 -2.37
N ARG A 99 -8.16 13.45 -3.24
CA ARG A 99 -8.51 13.78 -4.63
C ARG A 99 -9.88 14.42 -4.78
N SER A 100 -10.72 14.27 -3.77
CA SER A 100 -12.02 14.93 -3.62
C SER A 100 -12.49 14.83 -2.16
N ILE A 101 -13.54 15.58 -1.82
CA ILE A 101 -14.28 15.37 -0.57
C ILE A 101 -14.86 13.94 -0.47
N ILE A 102 -15.36 13.38 -1.57
CA ILE A 102 -15.96 12.03 -1.60
C ILE A 102 -14.88 10.97 -1.31
N ASP A 103 -13.71 11.11 -1.94
CA ASP A 103 -12.52 10.28 -1.70
C ASP A 103 -12.05 10.39 -0.24
N TYR A 104 -12.01 11.61 0.32
CA TYR A 104 -11.67 11.80 1.73
C TYR A 104 -12.66 11.08 2.65
N VAL A 105 -13.97 11.26 2.46
CA VAL A 105 -15.00 10.61 3.27
C VAL A 105 -14.85 9.10 3.19
N ALA A 106 -14.63 8.54 2.00
CA ALA A 106 -14.45 7.10 1.85
C ALA A 106 -13.20 6.59 2.59
N ARG A 107 -12.06 7.28 2.45
CA ARG A 107 -10.83 6.93 3.17
C ARG A 107 -11.00 7.04 4.68
N ARG A 108 -11.65 8.10 5.16
CA ARG A 108 -11.86 8.33 6.60
C ARG A 108 -12.78 7.27 7.20
N LEU A 109 -13.89 6.95 6.54
CA LEU A 109 -14.79 5.89 6.98
C LEU A 109 -14.11 4.52 6.95
N ALA A 110 -13.27 4.25 5.95
CA ALA A 110 -12.50 3.01 5.89
C ALA A 110 -11.49 2.91 7.06
N ILE A 111 -10.80 3.99 7.42
CA ILE A 111 -9.87 4.00 8.55
C ILE A 111 -10.59 3.83 9.88
N ASP A 112 -11.72 4.51 10.07
CA ASP A 112 -12.43 4.51 11.35
C ASP A 112 -13.24 3.22 11.60
N TRP A 113 -13.79 2.59 10.56
CA TRP A 113 -14.80 1.53 10.71
C TRP A 113 -14.44 0.17 10.09
N LEU A 114 -13.38 0.07 9.26
CA LEU A 114 -12.96 -1.20 8.67
C LEU A 114 -11.69 -1.76 9.34
N PRO A 115 -11.60 -3.10 9.52
CA PRO A 115 -10.37 -3.72 9.97
C PRO A 115 -9.28 -3.56 8.90
N HIS A 116 -8.01 -3.54 9.35
CA HIS A 116 -6.84 -3.34 8.48
C HIS A 116 -6.87 -4.17 7.19
N ARG A 117 -7.20 -5.47 7.29
CA ARG A 117 -7.26 -6.37 6.14
C ARG A 117 -8.24 -5.91 5.06
N GLU A 118 -9.42 -5.44 5.45
CA GLU A 118 -10.46 -5.03 4.50
C GLU A 118 -10.08 -3.71 3.82
N ARG A 119 -9.65 -2.72 4.60
CA ARG A 119 -9.22 -1.43 4.03
C ARG A 119 -7.94 -1.54 3.20
N ALA A 120 -7.03 -2.46 3.53
CA ALA A 120 -5.85 -2.76 2.71
C ALA A 120 -6.24 -3.31 1.33
N SER A 121 -7.31 -4.12 1.24
CA SER A 121 -7.83 -4.59 -0.05
C SER A 121 -8.38 -3.47 -0.94
N LEU A 122 -8.80 -2.37 -0.31
CA LEU A 122 -9.23 -1.13 -0.98
C LEU A 122 -8.07 -0.17 -1.26
N GLY A 123 -6.83 -0.52 -0.89
CA GLY A 123 -5.66 0.36 -1.02
C GLY A 123 -5.65 1.54 -0.04
N VAL A 124 -6.44 1.47 1.03
CA VAL A 124 -6.52 2.51 2.07
C VAL A 124 -5.62 2.15 3.25
N PHE A 125 -4.55 2.93 3.39
CA PHE A 125 -3.55 2.79 4.44
C PHE A 125 -3.42 4.09 5.23
N THR A 126 -3.13 3.98 6.52
CA THR A 126 -2.78 5.12 7.36
C THR A 126 -1.38 5.65 6.99
N VAL A 127 -1.05 6.88 7.43
CA VAL A 127 0.30 7.41 7.20
C VAL A 127 1.35 6.54 7.88
N ASP A 128 1.10 6.13 9.12
CA ASP A 128 2.03 5.29 9.88
C ASP A 128 2.30 3.97 9.16
N GLU A 129 1.26 3.30 8.65
CA GLU A 129 1.42 2.05 7.89
C GLU A 129 2.18 2.24 6.57
N ARG A 130 1.95 3.37 5.88
CA ARG A 130 2.70 3.70 4.67
C ARG A 130 4.17 3.93 4.98
N VAL A 131 4.46 4.59 6.09
CA VAL A 131 5.83 4.82 6.57
C VAL A 131 6.49 3.51 6.96
N ASP A 132 5.80 2.64 7.70
CA ASP A 132 6.34 1.34 8.12
C ASP A 132 6.57 0.41 6.93
N ALA A 133 5.66 0.39 5.94
CA ALA A 133 5.85 -0.33 4.69
C ALA A 133 7.06 0.20 3.91
N ALA A 134 7.25 1.52 3.86
CA ALA A 134 8.40 2.13 3.20
C ALA A 134 9.71 1.81 3.92
N ARG A 135 9.72 1.86 5.26
CA ARG A 135 10.88 1.46 6.09
C ARG A 135 11.27 0.02 5.84
N GLY A 136 10.31 -0.91 5.88
CA GLY A 136 10.58 -2.33 5.60
C GLY A 136 11.17 -2.56 4.20
N TRP A 137 10.72 -1.81 3.20
CA TRP A 137 11.32 -1.87 1.86
C TRP A 137 12.77 -1.35 1.85
N MET A 138 13.04 -0.24 2.54
CA MET A 138 14.40 0.32 2.67
C MET A 138 15.36 -0.65 3.35
N ASP A 139 14.93 -1.31 4.43
CA ASP A 139 15.77 -2.26 5.17
C ASP A 139 16.14 -3.49 4.32
N ILE A 140 15.20 -3.98 3.50
CA ILE A 140 15.45 -5.09 2.57
C ILE A 140 16.47 -4.69 1.51
N GLU A 141 16.33 -3.48 0.96
CA GLU A 141 17.24 -2.97 -0.07
C GLU A 141 18.63 -2.69 0.50
N ASP A 142 18.72 -2.12 1.70
CA ASP A 142 19.99 -1.92 2.39
C ASP A 142 20.70 -3.25 2.67
N ALA A 143 19.96 -4.28 3.12
CA ALA A 143 20.50 -5.61 3.29
C ALA A 143 20.95 -6.25 1.96
N ARG A 144 20.25 -5.98 0.85
CA ARG A 144 20.63 -6.43 -0.50
C ARG A 144 21.93 -5.75 -0.96
N LEU A 145 22.00 -4.43 -0.87
CA LEU A 145 23.16 -3.62 -1.26
C LEU A 145 24.38 -3.97 -0.40
N SER A 146 24.19 -4.11 0.91
CA SER A 146 25.23 -4.54 1.84
C SER A 146 25.76 -5.92 1.47
N ARG A 147 24.90 -6.92 1.18
CA ARG A 147 25.37 -8.24 0.69
C ARG A 147 26.15 -8.15 -0.61
N ALA A 148 25.72 -7.30 -1.55
CA ALA A 148 26.46 -7.08 -2.80
C ALA A 148 27.84 -6.45 -2.56
N ALA A 149 27.92 -5.47 -1.64
CA ALA A 149 29.17 -4.80 -1.29
C ALA A 149 30.17 -5.72 -0.58
N HIS A 150 29.70 -6.64 0.27
CA HIS A 150 30.56 -7.63 0.95
C HIS A 150 30.99 -8.80 0.05
N GLY A 151 30.47 -8.88 -1.18
CA GLY A 151 30.72 -9.97 -2.12
C GLY A 151 31.69 -9.64 -3.27
N ASP A 152 32.15 -8.39 -3.39
CA ASP A 152 33.02 -7.99 -4.51
C ASP A 152 34.51 -8.19 -4.19
N ALA A 153 34.88 -9.48 -4.06
CA ALA A 153 36.27 -9.90 -3.91
C ALA A 153 37.16 -9.42 -5.08
N GLY A 154 36.57 -9.12 -6.24
CA GLY A 154 37.27 -8.58 -7.41
C GLY A 154 37.71 -7.13 -7.21
N LEU A 155 36.83 -6.27 -6.68
CA LEU A 155 37.16 -4.88 -6.39
C LEU A 155 38.15 -4.76 -5.23
N ASP A 156 38.03 -5.61 -4.21
CA ASP A 156 38.96 -5.64 -3.08
C ASP A 156 40.35 -6.13 -3.50
N ALA A 157 40.41 -7.17 -4.34
CA ALA A 157 41.67 -7.64 -4.92
C ALA A 157 42.31 -6.58 -5.83
N TYR A 158 41.52 -5.89 -6.67
CA TYR A 158 41.98 -4.79 -7.52
C TYR A 158 42.47 -3.59 -6.71
N ARG A 159 41.75 -3.19 -5.66
CA ARG A 159 42.18 -2.12 -4.74
C ARG A 159 43.49 -2.48 -4.04
N TRP A 160 43.65 -3.73 -3.61
CA TRP A 160 44.90 -4.22 -3.02
C TRP A 160 46.07 -4.17 -4.01
N GLU A 161 45.85 -4.60 -5.25
CA GLU A 161 46.82 -4.55 -6.34
C GLU A 161 47.27 -3.12 -6.64
N MET A 162 46.31 -2.18 -6.74
CA MET A 162 46.61 -0.76 -6.96
C MET A 162 47.34 -0.10 -5.78
N ALA A 163 47.00 -0.45 -4.54
CA ALA A 163 47.59 0.15 -3.35
C ALA A 163 49.02 -0.33 -3.06
N THR A 164 49.30 -1.61 -3.34
CA THR A 164 50.62 -2.20 -3.08
C THR A 164 51.52 -2.21 -4.32
N GLY A 165 50.97 -2.09 -5.53
CA GLY A 165 51.71 -2.21 -6.79
C GLY A 165 52.31 -3.61 -7.01
N ILE A 166 52.02 -4.55 -6.12
CA ILE A 166 52.47 -5.94 -6.16
C ILE A 166 51.33 -6.71 -6.79
N GLY A 167 51.42 -6.98 -8.09
CA GLY A 167 50.48 -7.83 -8.81
C GLY A 167 50.15 -9.07 -7.99
N SER A 168 48.86 -9.38 -7.89
CA SER A 168 48.31 -10.41 -7.00
C SER A 168 49.21 -11.64 -6.91
N ARG A 169 49.69 -11.98 -5.70
CA ARG A 169 50.49 -13.19 -5.46
C ARG A 169 49.73 -14.51 -5.63
N ASN A 170 48.49 -14.48 -6.13
CA ASN A 170 47.80 -15.68 -6.58
C ASN A 170 48.02 -15.90 -8.08
N GLY A 171 49.22 -16.37 -8.41
CA GLY A 171 49.50 -17.13 -9.63
C GLY A 171 48.84 -18.52 -9.64
N LEU A 172 47.57 -18.60 -9.28
CA LEU A 172 46.72 -19.78 -9.50
C LEU A 172 45.40 -19.32 -10.13
N THR A 173 45.51 -18.65 -11.27
CA THR A 173 44.45 -18.72 -12.27
C THR A 173 44.44 -20.15 -12.82
N CYS A 174 43.62 -21.02 -12.22
CA CYS A 174 42.98 -22.02 -13.05
C CYS A 174 42.03 -21.24 -13.96
N SER A 175 42.50 -20.90 -15.15
CA SER A 175 41.63 -20.64 -16.28
C SER A 175 40.90 -21.94 -16.59
N ALA A 176 39.80 -22.19 -15.88
CA ALA A 176 38.76 -23.04 -16.40
C ALA A 176 38.18 -22.30 -17.61
N GLY A 177 38.83 -22.48 -18.76
CA GLY A 177 38.22 -22.19 -20.04
C GLY A 177 36.94 -23.00 -20.11
N LEU A 178 35.81 -22.32 -20.02
CA LEU A 178 34.55 -22.86 -20.51
C LEU A 178 34.77 -23.16 -22.01
N PRO A 179 34.55 -24.40 -22.49
CA PRO A 179 34.52 -24.64 -23.92
C PRO A 179 33.43 -23.75 -24.53
N ALA A 180 33.74 -23.17 -25.69
CA ALA A 180 32.99 -22.11 -26.36
C ALA A 180 31.62 -22.57 -26.95
N GLU A 181 30.97 -23.58 -26.36
CA GLU A 181 29.72 -24.16 -26.89
C GLU A 181 28.47 -23.90 -26.03
N TRP A 182 28.59 -23.25 -24.86
CA TRP A 182 27.46 -23.09 -23.92
C TRP A 182 26.99 -21.64 -23.68
N ALA A 183 27.41 -20.67 -24.49
CA ALA A 183 27.03 -19.27 -24.31
C ALA A 183 25.59 -18.91 -24.80
N ASP A 184 24.94 -19.76 -25.60
CA ASP A 184 23.71 -19.38 -26.34
C ASP A 184 22.46 -20.25 -26.07
N ARG A 185 22.34 -20.94 -24.93
CA ARG A 185 21.08 -21.62 -24.56
C ARG A 185 20.26 -20.80 -23.57
N PRO A 186 19.07 -20.29 -23.93
CA PRO A 186 18.17 -19.71 -22.95
C PRO A 186 17.65 -20.79 -21.98
N PRO A 187 17.40 -20.44 -20.71
CA PRO A 187 16.89 -21.40 -19.74
C PRO A 187 15.46 -21.83 -20.08
N GLU A 188 15.23 -23.14 -20.18
CA GLU A 188 13.91 -23.71 -20.39
C GLU A 188 13.11 -23.66 -19.07
N VAL A 189 12.10 -22.79 -19.02
CA VAL A 189 11.18 -22.68 -17.90
C VAL A 189 10.15 -23.82 -18.00
N SER A 190 10.37 -24.89 -17.25
CA SER A 190 9.29 -25.86 -17.01
C SER A 190 8.32 -25.30 -15.96
N ARG A 191 7.06 -25.10 -16.40
CA ARG A 191 5.91 -24.98 -15.50
C ARG A 191 5.84 -26.27 -14.68
N VAL A 192 6.00 -26.16 -13.36
CA VAL A 192 5.51 -27.01 -12.26
C VAL A 192 6.64 -27.17 -11.23
N GLY A 193 6.38 -26.67 -10.01
CA GLY A 193 7.37 -26.55 -8.95
C GLY A 193 7.87 -27.89 -8.41
N ARG A 194 9.20 -28.08 -8.45
CA ARG A 194 10.01 -28.77 -7.43
C ARG A 194 11.49 -28.56 -7.76
N LEU A 195 12.24 -27.90 -6.88
CA LEU A 195 13.70 -27.81 -7.00
C LEU A 195 14.33 -29.13 -6.54
N SER A 196 15.03 -29.82 -7.44
CA SER A 196 15.97 -30.89 -7.09
C SER A 196 17.34 -30.54 -7.67
N LEU A 197 18.29 -30.23 -6.79
CA LEU A 197 19.70 -30.05 -7.14
C LEU A 197 20.37 -31.42 -7.16
N THR A 198 20.66 -31.96 -8.34
CA THR A 198 21.62 -33.07 -8.48
C THR A 198 22.98 -32.48 -8.76
N THR A 199 23.81 -32.33 -7.72
CA THR A 199 25.23 -32.01 -7.84
C THR A 199 26.02 -33.30 -8.03
N SER A 200 26.44 -33.61 -9.25
CA SER A 200 27.54 -34.56 -9.50
C SER A 200 28.85 -33.78 -9.61
N VAL A 201 29.72 -33.92 -8.62
CA VAL A 201 31.07 -33.34 -8.62
C VAL A 201 32.03 -34.33 -9.27
N PRO A 202 32.83 -33.95 -10.29
CA PRO A 202 33.90 -34.81 -10.78
C PRO A 202 35.16 -34.60 -9.93
N THR A 203 35.71 -35.71 -9.42
CA THR A 203 37.01 -35.77 -8.74
C THR A 203 38.11 -35.74 -9.81
N SER A 204 38.94 -34.70 -9.85
CA SER A 204 40.18 -34.71 -10.62
C SER A 204 41.39 -34.90 -9.70
N VAL A 205 42.21 -35.87 -10.07
CA VAL A 205 43.46 -36.27 -9.43
C VAL A 205 44.58 -35.33 -9.90
N CYS A 206 45.31 -34.72 -8.96
CA CYS A 206 46.55 -34.00 -9.24
C CYS A 206 47.74 -34.97 -9.29
N ARG A 207 48.61 -34.80 -10.29
CA ARG A 207 49.96 -35.39 -10.34
C ARG A 207 50.95 -34.28 -10.62
#